data_AF-A0A6P5T778-F1
#
_entry.id   AF-A0A6P5T778-F1
#
_cell.length_a   1.000
_cell.length_b   1.000
_cell.length_c   1.000
_cell.angle_alpha   90.00
_cell.angle_beta   90.00
_cell.angle_gamma   90.00
#
_symmetry.space_group_name_H-M   'P 1'
#
loop_
_entity.id
_entity.type
_entity.pdbx_description
1 polymer ?
#
loop_
_entity_poly.entity_id
_entity_poly.type
_entity_poly.pdbx_seq_one_letter_code
_entity_poly.pdbx_strand_id
1 'polypeptide(L)'
;MRLLIHLIPFLPLFPSLFSSLFALSQTTCSPQHVNDNDDNSSLCQLHQFQLKIDHLESVLAESIQNLTEKIDRIEEREKRIDDMTQKIHHLQSVLSTLKGDSLATDERLRALEEEVRLLWAASRKYNFDLHVLESKAQDAEDRLETVASQAQKMADVVTEQWIQIQRLEQALHITQMRTVRVQRQLTRCIFLKFINNLSDDPRLKTLGPNFRSYFSRALHQFKRVFAEFKRSHHELQHFIKEKLEKNEFTAALANEELVFFMASALITFPVMSAWMLLSSKLTN
;
A
#
# COMPACT_ATOMS: atom_id res chain seq x y z
N MET A 1 57.17 16.74 22.56
CA MET A 1 58.22 16.84 23.59
C MET A 1 58.40 15.47 24.25
N ARG A 2 59.67 15.13 24.53
CA ARG A 2 60.22 13.96 25.25
C ARG A 2 60.44 12.71 24.38
N LEU A 3 61.67 12.43 23.91
CA LEU A 3 62.92 11.99 24.61
C LEU A 3 62.85 10.55 25.12
N LEU A 4 63.56 9.63 24.46
CA LEU A 4 64.64 8.76 24.95
C LEU A 4 64.85 7.63 23.91
N ILE A 5 65.93 7.65 23.12
CA ILE A 5 67.22 6.98 23.40
C ILE A 5 67.04 5.47 23.61
N HIS A 6 67.34 4.68 22.58
CA HIS A 6 68.07 3.42 22.75
C HIS A 6 69.07 3.26 21.61
N LEU A 7 70.24 3.83 21.87
CA LEU A 7 71.51 3.60 21.20
C LEU A 7 72.01 2.22 21.66
N ILE A 8 72.18 1.25 20.75
CA ILE A 8 72.97 0.04 21.02
C ILE A 8 73.98 -0.09 19.87
N PRO A 9 75.29 -0.01 20.15
CA PRO A 9 76.33 -0.15 19.14
C PRO A 9 76.72 -1.63 19.03
N PHE A 10 76.64 -2.20 17.83
CA PHE A 10 77.32 -3.47 17.53
C PHE A 10 78.55 -3.18 16.67
N LEU A 11 79.70 -3.52 17.25
CA LEU A 11 81.03 -3.69 16.68
C LEU A 11 81.04 -4.09 15.20
N PRO A 12 82.09 -3.65 14.47
CA PRO A 12 83.03 -4.67 14.03
C PRO A 12 84.47 -4.41 14.46
N LEU A 13 85.07 -5.53 14.82
CA LEU A 13 86.42 -5.80 15.26
C LEU A 13 87.37 -5.79 14.04
N PHE A 14 88.27 -4.79 13.94
CA PHE A 14 89.59 -4.82 13.25
C PHE A 14 89.63 -5.13 11.71
N PRO A 15 90.69 -4.77 10.94
CA PRO A 15 92.11 -4.76 11.32
C PRO A 15 92.92 -3.49 11.04
N SER A 16 93.76 -3.21 12.03
CA SER A 16 95.00 -2.45 11.92
C SER A 16 95.92 -3.08 10.87
N LEU A 17 96.19 -2.36 9.79
CA LEU A 17 97.27 -2.70 8.86
C LEU A 17 98.01 -1.45 8.42
N PHE A 18 98.69 -0.75 9.34
CA PHE A 18 99.76 0.18 8.98
C PHE A 18 100.72 0.34 10.16
N SER A 19 101.75 -0.50 10.21
CA SER A 19 103.03 -0.33 10.92
C SER A 19 103.81 -1.63 10.69
N SER A 20 105.05 -1.70 10.22
CA SER A 20 106.01 -0.73 9.75
C SER A 20 107.12 -1.56 9.11
N LEU A 21 107.46 -1.26 7.86
CA LEU A 21 108.78 -1.55 7.30
C LEU A 21 109.82 -0.81 8.14
N PHE A 22 110.71 -1.50 8.83
CA PHE A 22 112.14 -1.17 9.00
C PHE A 22 112.77 -2.03 10.10
N ALA A 23 113.68 -2.93 9.72
CA ALA A 23 114.79 -3.35 10.56
C ALA A 23 115.85 -4.01 9.66
N LEU A 24 116.49 -3.19 8.82
CA LEU A 24 117.81 -3.49 8.29
C LEU A 24 118.82 -2.83 9.23
N SER A 25 119.89 -3.57 9.54
CA SER A 25 121.17 -3.19 10.16
C SER A 25 121.46 -4.00 11.42
N GLN A 26 122.39 -4.95 11.28
CA GLN A 26 123.59 -4.94 12.11
C GLN A 26 124.73 -5.62 11.35
N THR A 27 125.60 -4.77 10.81
CA THR A 27 126.98 -5.06 10.43
C THR A 27 127.84 -5.14 11.69
N THR A 28 128.68 -6.16 11.80
CA THR A 28 129.97 -6.07 12.49
C THR A 28 130.97 -6.93 11.73
N CYS A 29 131.83 -6.26 10.96
CA CYS A 29 133.12 -6.80 10.51
C CYS A 29 134.18 -6.45 11.56
N SER A 30 135.06 -7.40 11.87
CA SER A 30 136.49 -7.10 11.99
C SER A 30 137.34 -8.38 11.81
N PRO A 31 138.58 -8.27 11.30
CA PRO A 31 139.18 -9.26 10.41
C PRO A 31 140.29 -10.09 11.05
N GLN A 32 140.64 -11.21 10.42
CA GLN A 32 142.04 -11.64 10.35
C GLN A 32 142.30 -12.54 9.12
N HIS A 33 143.10 -11.96 8.22
CA HIS A 33 144.06 -12.50 7.23
C HIS A 33 144.49 -13.97 7.51
N VAL A 34 144.75 -14.89 6.57
CA VAL A 34 145.47 -14.82 5.29
C VAL A 34 145.08 -16.04 4.42
N ASN A 35 145.17 -15.85 3.09
CA ASN A 35 145.67 -16.80 2.08
C ASN A 35 144.67 -17.59 1.19
N ASP A 36 144.75 -17.21 -0.11
CA ASP A 36 144.74 -18.03 -1.33
C ASP A 36 143.49 -18.85 -1.71
N ASN A 37 142.57 -18.20 -2.43
CA ASN A 37 141.97 -18.62 -3.73
C ASN A 37 140.66 -17.84 -3.98
N ASP A 38 140.74 -16.75 -4.73
CA ASP A 38 139.75 -15.65 -4.74
C ASP A 38 138.66 -15.73 -5.85
N ASP A 39 138.65 -16.79 -6.68
CA ASP A 39 137.69 -16.87 -7.81
C ASP A 39 136.46 -17.79 -7.56
N ASN A 40 136.50 -18.72 -6.59
CA ASN A 40 135.40 -19.68 -6.37
C ASN A 40 134.40 -19.28 -5.26
N SER A 41 134.76 -18.35 -4.35
CA SER A 41 133.92 -17.91 -3.23
C SER A 41 132.86 -16.89 -3.64
N SER A 42 133.26 -15.90 -4.46
CA SER A 42 132.41 -14.84 -5.01
C SER A 42 131.37 -15.39 -5.99
N LEU A 43 131.78 -16.36 -6.82
CA LEU A 43 130.91 -17.06 -7.77
C LEU A 43 129.83 -17.89 -7.05
N CYS A 44 130.20 -18.54 -5.94
CA CYS A 44 129.25 -19.33 -5.13
C CYS A 44 128.21 -18.43 -4.42
N GLN A 45 128.62 -17.26 -3.92
CA GLN A 45 127.69 -16.26 -3.35
C GLN A 45 126.76 -15.66 -4.42
N LEU A 46 127.28 -15.38 -5.62
CA LEU A 46 126.49 -14.85 -6.73
C LEU A 46 125.43 -15.86 -7.18
N HIS A 47 125.80 -17.15 -7.28
CA HIS A 47 124.87 -18.24 -7.54
C HIS A 47 123.80 -18.38 -6.43
N GLN A 48 124.18 -18.19 -5.17
CA GLN A 48 123.23 -18.19 -4.05
C GLN A 48 122.23 -17.02 -4.11
N PHE A 49 122.67 -15.83 -4.53
CA PHE A 49 121.78 -14.68 -4.73
C PHE A 49 120.81 -14.90 -5.88
N GLN A 50 121.26 -15.53 -6.97
CA GLN A 50 120.41 -15.83 -8.11
C GLN A 50 119.30 -16.82 -7.74
N LEU A 51 119.63 -17.90 -7.03
CA LEU A 51 118.61 -18.82 -6.50
C LEU A 51 117.61 -18.14 -5.56
N LYS A 52 118.05 -17.15 -4.77
CA LYS A 52 117.15 -16.35 -3.92
C LYS A 52 116.25 -15.43 -4.73
N ILE A 53 116.76 -14.83 -5.81
CA ILE A 53 115.97 -14.03 -6.74
C ILE A 53 114.91 -14.91 -7.40
N ASP A 54 115.30 -16.06 -7.96
CA ASP A 54 114.38 -17.01 -8.59
C ASP A 54 113.30 -17.48 -7.60
N HIS A 55 113.68 -17.74 -6.35
CA HIS A 55 112.73 -18.10 -5.30
C HIS A 55 111.75 -16.95 -4.98
N LEU A 56 112.25 -15.72 -4.85
CA LEU A 56 111.40 -14.54 -4.59
C LEU A 56 110.49 -14.22 -5.77
N GLU A 57 110.96 -14.38 -7.00
CA GLU A 57 110.15 -14.22 -8.21
C GLU A 57 109.04 -15.27 -8.28
N SER A 58 109.33 -16.52 -7.90
CA SER A 58 108.33 -17.60 -7.79
C SER A 58 107.26 -17.27 -6.74
N VAL A 59 107.68 -16.85 -5.53
CA VAL A 59 106.75 -16.44 -4.47
C VAL A 59 105.92 -15.21 -4.88
N LEU A 60 106.52 -14.26 -5.60
CA LEU A 60 105.81 -13.10 -6.13
C LEU A 60 104.78 -13.51 -7.18
N ALA A 61 105.13 -14.41 -8.11
CA ALA A 61 104.22 -14.91 -9.13
C ALA A 61 103.04 -15.67 -8.50
N GLU A 62 103.29 -16.54 -7.52
CA GLU A 62 102.25 -17.24 -6.75
C GLU A 62 101.35 -16.25 -6.00
N SER A 63 101.93 -15.23 -5.36
CA SER A 63 101.18 -14.18 -4.67
C SER A 63 100.30 -13.37 -5.63
N ILE A 64 100.78 -13.05 -6.83
CA ILE A 64 100.01 -12.34 -7.86
C ILE A 64 98.83 -13.21 -8.32
N GLN A 65 99.06 -14.50 -8.61
CA GLN A 65 97.99 -15.41 -9.00
C GLN A 65 96.93 -15.54 -7.89
N ASN A 66 97.35 -15.68 -6.63
CA ASN A 66 96.45 -15.75 -5.48
C ASN A 66 95.61 -14.46 -5.31
N LEU A 67 96.21 -13.30 -5.58
CA LEU A 67 95.52 -12.01 -5.59
C LEU A 67 94.47 -11.94 -6.70
N THR A 68 94.81 -12.37 -7.92
CA THR A 68 93.87 -12.41 -9.05
C THR A 68 92.66 -13.30 -8.76
N GLU A 69 92.88 -14.53 -8.27
CA GLU A 69 91.79 -15.43 -7.88
C GLU A 69 90.90 -14.85 -6.77
N LYS A 70 91.49 -14.08 -5.84
CA LYS A 70 90.73 -13.38 -4.80
C LYS A 70 89.89 -12.23 -5.36
N ILE A 71 90.39 -11.50 -6.36
CA ILE A 71 89.67 -10.43 -7.05
C ILE A 71 88.44 -11.01 -7.77
N ASP A 72 88.60 -12.08 -8.55
CA ASP A 72 87.50 -12.73 -9.27
C ASP A 72 86.40 -13.20 -8.30
N ARG A 73 86.80 -13.77 -7.16
CA ARG A 73 85.85 -14.18 -6.10
C ARG A 73 85.14 -13.00 -5.43
N ILE A 74 85.78 -11.83 -5.34
CA ILE A 74 85.14 -10.62 -4.81
C ILE A 74 84.13 -10.11 -5.81
N GLU A 75 84.47 -10.06 -7.10
CA GLU A 75 83.58 -9.63 -8.17
C GLU A 75 82.32 -10.52 -8.25
N GLU A 76 82.46 -11.84 -8.13
CA GLU A 76 81.31 -12.76 -8.09
C GLU A 76 80.40 -12.51 -6.87
N ARG A 77 80.99 -12.18 -5.71
CA ARG A 77 80.24 -11.82 -4.51
C ARG A 77 79.53 -10.47 -4.66
N GLU A 78 80.17 -9.49 -5.30
CA GLU A 78 79.58 -8.18 -5.58
C GLU A 78 78.35 -8.33 -6.50
N LYS A 79 78.45 -9.13 -7.56
CA LYS A 79 77.31 -9.47 -8.42
C LYS A 79 76.16 -10.13 -7.66
N ARG A 80 76.45 -11.01 -6.70
CA ARG A 80 75.44 -11.62 -5.83
C ARG A 80 74.79 -10.60 -4.90
N ILE A 81 75.57 -9.68 -4.36
CA ILE A 81 75.08 -8.58 -3.52
C ILE A 81 74.15 -7.67 -4.33
N ASP A 82 74.49 -7.36 -5.57
CA ASP A 82 73.65 -6.57 -6.48
C ASP A 82 72.32 -7.27 -6.78
N ASP A 83 72.33 -8.56 -7.11
CA ASP A 83 71.11 -9.35 -7.33
C ASP A 83 70.21 -9.38 -6.08
N MET A 84 70.80 -9.56 -4.90
CA MET A 84 70.06 -9.49 -3.63
C MET A 84 69.50 -8.08 -3.37
N THR A 85 70.24 -7.03 -3.71
CA THR A 85 69.81 -5.63 -3.55
C THR A 85 68.60 -5.34 -4.44
N GLN A 86 68.62 -5.80 -5.69
CA GLN A 86 67.48 -5.69 -6.61
C GLN A 86 66.24 -6.43 -6.08
N LYS A 87 66.42 -7.66 -5.54
CA LYS A 87 65.33 -8.43 -4.91
C LYS A 87 64.76 -7.73 -3.68
N ILE A 88 65.60 -7.13 -2.84
CA ILE A 88 65.15 -6.36 -1.67
C ILE A 88 64.32 -5.16 -2.13
N HIS A 89 64.76 -4.41 -3.13
CA HIS A 89 63.99 -3.29 -3.67
C HIS A 89 62.65 -3.73 -4.27
N HIS A 90 62.62 -4.86 -5.00
CA HIS A 90 61.37 -5.42 -5.51
C HIS A 90 60.40 -5.77 -4.37
N LEU A 91 60.87 -6.48 -3.34
CA LEU A 91 60.06 -6.84 -2.18
C LEU A 91 59.56 -5.61 -1.41
N GLN A 92 60.39 -4.57 -1.25
CA GLN A 92 59.98 -3.30 -0.64
C GLN A 92 58.87 -2.60 -1.44
N SER A 93 58.96 -2.64 -2.77
CA SER A 93 57.92 -2.10 -3.66
C SER A 93 56.61 -2.87 -3.51
N VAL A 94 56.66 -4.22 -3.59
CA VAL A 94 55.48 -5.09 -3.42
C VAL A 94 54.84 -4.88 -2.05
N LEU A 95 55.64 -4.77 -0.98
CA LEU A 95 55.14 -4.53 0.37
C LEU A 95 54.48 -3.15 0.51
N SER A 96 55.01 -2.13 -0.18
CA SER A 96 54.42 -0.79 -0.19
C SER A 96 53.08 -0.77 -0.91
N THR A 97 52.97 -1.45 -2.05
CA THR A 97 51.71 -1.60 -2.80
C THR A 97 50.67 -2.37 -1.97
N LEU A 98 51.05 -3.52 -1.42
CA LEU A 98 50.14 -4.34 -0.61
C LEU A 98 49.65 -3.60 0.64
N LYS A 99 50.52 -2.81 1.27
CA LYS A 99 50.14 -1.95 2.40
C LYS A 99 49.12 -0.88 2.00
N GLY A 100 49.30 -0.28 0.82
CA GLY A 100 48.32 0.66 0.25
C GLY A 100 46.96 0.00 0.02
N ASP A 101 46.96 -1.17 -0.62
CA ASP A 101 45.75 -1.94 -0.90
C ASP A 101 45.03 -2.36 0.39
N SER A 102 45.78 -2.83 1.39
CA SER A 102 45.26 -3.22 2.71
C SER A 102 44.56 -2.05 3.42
N LEU A 103 45.13 -0.85 3.38
CA LEU A 103 44.51 0.33 3.97
C LEU A 103 43.23 0.74 3.24
N ALA A 104 43.22 0.62 1.90
CA ALA A 104 42.03 0.89 1.11
C ALA A 104 40.91 -0.13 1.39
N THR A 105 41.24 -1.40 1.58
CA THR A 105 40.25 -2.42 1.98
C THR A 105 39.72 -2.18 3.39
N ASP A 106 40.56 -1.75 4.34
CA ASP A 106 40.13 -1.44 5.72
C ASP A 106 39.20 -0.22 5.78
N GLU A 107 39.41 0.79 4.94
CA GLU A 107 38.50 1.94 4.83
C GLU A 107 37.13 1.50 4.29
N ARG A 108 37.12 0.68 3.24
CA ARG A 108 35.87 0.11 2.70
C ARG A 108 35.14 -0.76 3.70
N LEU A 109 35.87 -1.55 4.48
CA LEU A 109 35.30 -2.41 5.51
C LEU A 109 34.64 -1.58 6.61
N ARG A 110 35.29 -0.50 7.07
CA ARG A 110 34.71 0.44 8.05
C ARG A 110 33.47 1.16 7.52
N ALA A 111 33.49 1.59 6.26
CA ALA A 111 32.31 2.21 5.65
C ALA A 111 31.12 1.23 5.61
N LEU A 112 31.37 -0.02 5.22
CA LEU A 112 30.34 -1.06 5.18
C LEU A 112 29.82 -1.41 6.58
N GLU A 113 30.70 -1.46 7.58
CA GLU A 113 30.31 -1.69 8.98
C GLU A 113 29.37 -0.59 9.50
N GLU A 114 29.64 0.67 9.16
CA GLU A 114 28.79 1.79 9.54
C GLU A 114 27.43 1.73 8.81
N GLU A 115 27.40 1.37 7.52
CA GLU A 115 26.15 1.15 6.79
C GLU A 115 25.30 0.04 7.44
N VAL A 116 25.92 -1.09 7.79
CA VAL A 116 25.25 -2.19 8.50
C VAL A 116 24.69 -1.70 9.84
N ARG A 117 25.44 -0.89 10.60
CA ARG A 117 25.00 -0.32 11.87
C ARG A 117 23.77 0.59 11.69
N LEU A 118 23.78 1.45 10.67
CA LEU A 118 22.67 2.33 10.33
C LEU A 118 21.43 1.55 9.90
N LEU A 119 21.60 0.55 9.03
CA LEU A 119 20.52 -0.34 8.61
C LEU A 119 19.90 -1.09 9.78
N TRP A 120 20.72 -1.55 10.72
CA TRP A 120 20.25 -2.24 11.92
C TRP A 120 19.44 -1.32 12.84
N ALA A 121 19.87 -0.06 13.01
CA ALA A 121 19.12 0.95 13.74
C ALA A 121 17.78 1.29 13.06
N ALA A 122 17.77 1.45 11.74
CA ALA A 122 16.56 1.69 10.97
C ALA A 122 15.59 0.51 11.03
N SER A 123 16.10 -0.72 10.92
CA SER A 123 15.32 -1.95 11.02
C SER A 123 14.59 -2.05 12.37
N ARG A 124 15.27 -1.77 13.48
CA ARG A 124 14.63 -1.72 14.80
C ARG A 124 13.53 -0.67 14.90
N LYS A 125 13.75 0.52 14.33
CA LYS A 125 12.75 1.58 14.29
C LYS A 125 11.51 1.12 13.53
N TYR A 126 11.69 0.55 12.34
CA TYR A 126 10.58 0.03 11.53
C TYR A 126 9.83 -1.11 12.22
N ASN A 127 10.53 -2.00 12.92
CA ASN A 127 9.88 -3.07 13.68
C ASN A 127 9.00 -2.51 14.82
N PHE A 128 9.47 -1.47 15.52
CA PHE A 128 8.65 -0.80 16.53
C PHE A 128 7.42 -0.10 15.91
N ASP A 129 7.63 0.67 14.84
CA ASP A 129 6.55 1.36 14.14
C ASP A 129 5.51 0.37 13.59
N LEU A 130 5.94 -0.82 13.16
CA LEU A 130 5.08 -1.91 12.72
C LEU A 130 4.15 -2.39 13.85
N HIS A 131 4.68 -2.67 15.04
CA HIS A 131 3.86 -3.08 16.18
C HIS A 131 2.88 -1.98 16.64
N VAL A 132 3.29 -0.72 16.57
CA VAL A 132 2.39 0.41 16.85
C VAL A 132 1.27 0.49 15.80
N LEU A 133 1.57 0.27 14.52
CA LEU A 133 0.56 0.29 13.48
C LEU A 133 -0.39 -0.91 13.58
N GLU A 134 0.14 -2.09 13.88
CA GLU A 134 -0.61 -3.33 14.10
C GLU A 134 -1.60 -3.17 15.26
N SER A 135 -1.16 -2.67 16.42
CA SER A 135 -2.05 -2.42 17.56
C SER A 135 -3.15 -1.40 17.26
N LYS A 136 -2.86 -0.34 16.48
CA LYS A 136 -3.87 0.62 16.01
C LYS A 136 -4.86 0.00 15.03
N ALA A 137 -4.39 -0.88 14.14
CA ALA A 137 -5.24 -1.58 13.20
C ALA A 137 -6.20 -2.51 13.95
N GLN A 138 -5.71 -3.24 14.96
CA GLN A 138 -6.54 -4.10 15.81
C GLN A 138 -7.60 -3.29 16.57
N ASP A 139 -7.22 -2.17 17.21
CA ASP A 139 -8.20 -1.30 17.90
C ASP A 139 -9.29 -0.78 16.93
N ALA A 140 -8.89 -0.40 15.71
CA ALA A 140 -9.84 0.04 14.70
C ALA A 140 -10.77 -1.10 14.23
N GLU A 141 -10.26 -2.32 14.11
CA GLU A 141 -11.04 -3.51 13.77
C GLU A 141 -12.05 -3.85 14.86
N ASP A 142 -11.63 -3.89 16.13
CA ASP A 142 -12.50 -4.14 17.28
C ASP A 142 -13.64 -3.09 17.33
N ARG A 143 -13.30 -1.81 17.13
CA ARG A 143 -14.29 -0.73 17.06
C ARG A 143 -15.25 -0.91 15.88
N LEU A 144 -14.75 -1.32 14.71
CA LEU A 144 -15.60 -1.59 13.55
C LEU A 144 -16.57 -2.74 13.82
N GLU A 145 -16.11 -3.81 14.48
CA GLU A 145 -16.97 -4.94 14.87
C GLU A 145 -18.09 -4.49 15.81
N THR A 146 -17.79 -3.63 16.79
CA THR A 146 -18.83 -3.08 17.68
C THR A 146 -19.87 -2.27 16.90
N VAL A 147 -19.44 -1.38 16.00
CA VAL A 147 -20.34 -0.56 15.18
C VAL A 147 -21.16 -1.43 14.23
N ALA A 148 -20.54 -2.44 13.62
CA ALA A 148 -21.23 -3.39 12.74
C ALA A 148 -22.33 -4.15 13.52
N SER A 149 -22.04 -4.62 14.74
CA SER A 149 -23.03 -5.29 15.58
C SER A 149 -24.20 -4.37 15.96
N GLN A 150 -23.94 -3.08 16.20
CA GLN A 150 -24.97 -2.09 16.49
C GLN A 150 -25.81 -1.80 15.25
N ALA A 151 -25.18 -1.64 14.09
CA ALA A 151 -25.88 -1.44 12.81
C ALA A 151 -26.78 -2.63 12.48
N GLN A 152 -26.34 -3.86 12.73
CA GLN A 152 -27.16 -5.06 12.54
C GLN A 152 -28.39 -5.04 13.46
N LYS A 153 -28.22 -4.75 14.76
CA LYS A 153 -29.35 -4.63 15.70
C LYS A 153 -30.36 -3.56 15.25
N MET A 154 -29.87 -2.42 14.75
CA MET A 154 -30.73 -1.37 14.22
C MET A 154 -31.47 -1.81 12.95
N ALA A 155 -30.80 -2.53 12.04
CA ALA A 155 -31.42 -3.09 10.84
C ALA A 155 -32.56 -4.06 11.21
N ASP A 156 -32.36 -4.93 12.19
CA ASP A 156 -33.39 -5.86 12.69
C ASP A 156 -34.60 -5.10 13.27
N VAL A 157 -34.35 -4.03 14.05
CA VAL A 157 -35.44 -3.18 14.57
C VAL A 157 -36.19 -2.46 13.45
N VAL A 158 -35.48 -1.87 12.48
CA VAL A 158 -36.09 -1.15 11.35
C VAL A 158 -36.93 -2.09 10.48
N THR A 159 -36.45 -3.30 10.22
CA THR A 159 -37.20 -4.30 9.46
C THR A 159 -38.47 -4.74 10.18
N GLU A 160 -38.43 -4.96 11.49
CA GLU A 160 -39.63 -5.26 12.28
C GLU A 160 -40.62 -4.10 12.31
N GLN A 161 -40.15 -2.86 12.53
CA GLN A 161 -41.00 -1.66 12.49
C GLN A 161 -41.64 -1.47 11.12
N TRP A 162 -40.92 -1.77 10.03
CA TRP A 162 -41.47 -1.73 8.68
C TRP A 162 -42.63 -2.72 8.48
N ILE A 163 -42.49 -3.95 8.98
CA ILE A 163 -43.56 -4.96 8.94
C ILE A 163 -44.79 -4.47 9.72
N GLN A 164 -44.59 -3.84 10.88
CA GLN A 164 -45.68 -3.30 11.70
C GLN A 164 -46.43 -2.16 11.00
N ILE A 165 -45.70 -1.22 10.38
CA ILE A 165 -46.29 -0.14 9.58
C ILE A 165 -47.14 -0.71 8.45
N GLN A 166 -46.60 -1.68 7.70
CA GLN A 166 -47.34 -2.32 6.60
C GLN A 166 -48.65 -2.98 7.08
N ARG A 167 -48.63 -3.67 8.23
CA ARG A 167 -49.85 -4.27 8.81
C ARG A 167 -50.85 -3.21 9.24
N LEU A 168 -50.39 -2.10 9.82
CA LEU A 168 -51.24 -1.01 10.26
C LEU A 168 -51.88 -0.28 9.07
N GLU A 169 -51.13 -0.06 7.99
CA GLU A 169 -51.65 0.49 6.73
C GLU A 169 -52.75 -0.41 6.14
N GLN A 170 -52.54 -1.73 6.11
CA GLN A 170 -53.55 -2.69 5.65
C GLN A 170 -54.81 -2.68 6.52
N ALA A 171 -54.65 -2.67 7.85
CA ALA A 171 -55.77 -2.62 8.80
C ALA A 171 -56.56 -1.31 8.67
N LEU A 172 -55.86 -0.19 8.48
CA LEU A 172 -56.46 1.12 8.22
C LEU A 172 -57.29 1.08 6.93
N HIS A 173 -56.73 0.56 5.84
CA HIS A 173 -57.42 0.45 4.56
C HIS A 173 -58.69 -0.42 4.66
N ILE A 174 -58.62 -1.57 5.33
CA ILE A 174 -59.79 -2.44 5.57
C ILE A 174 -60.85 -1.70 6.39
N THR A 175 -60.45 -0.96 7.42
CA THR A 175 -61.36 -0.22 8.29
C THR A 175 -62.03 0.94 7.54
N GLN A 176 -61.28 1.70 6.74
CA GLN A 176 -61.83 2.72 5.85
C GLN A 176 -62.84 2.11 4.86
N MET A 177 -62.51 0.99 4.22
CA MET A 177 -63.44 0.32 3.31
C MET A 177 -64.70 -0.20 4.01
N ARG A 178 -64.59 -0.71 5.24
CA ARG A 178 -65.75 -1.14 6.04
C ARG A 178 -66.60 0.05 6.47
N THR A 179 -66.00 1.13 6.95
CA THR A 179 -66.73 2.34 7.38
C THR A 179 -67.49 2.98 6.22
N VAL A 180 -66.87 3.11 5.04
CA VAL A 180 -67.54 3.60 3.82
C VAL A 180 -68.70 2.67 3.42
N ARG A 181 -68.52 1.34 3.49
CA ARG A 181 -69.60 0.37 3.22
C ARG A 181 -70.75 0.51 4.21
N VAL A 182 -70.45 0.59 5.51
CA VAL A 182 -71.47 0.76 6.57
C VAL A 182 -72.17 2.09 6.41
N GLN A 183 -71.46 3.17 6.16
CA GLN A 183 -72.06 4.48 5.87
C GLN A 183 -73.01 4.38 4.68
N ARG A 184 -72.58 3.78 3.57
CA ARG A 184 -73.44 3.57 2.39
C ARG A 184 -74.67 2.72 2.71
N GLN A 185 -74.53 1.68 3.53
CA GLN A 185 -75.65 0.85 3.97
C GLN A 185 -76.60 1.60 4.91
N LEU A 186 -76.07 2.37 5.87
CA LEU A 186 -76.87 3.17 6.79
C LEU A 186 -77.66 4.25 6.04
N THR A 187 -77.04 4.97 5.10
CA THR A 187 -77.74 5.96 4.26
C THR A 187 -78.86 5.30 3.45
N ARG A 188 -78.61 4.10 2.89
CA ARG A 188 -79.64 3.30 2.21
C ARG A 188 -80.78 2.91 3.16
N CYS A 189 -80.47 2.45 4.37
CA CYS A 189 -81.46 2.04 5.36
C CYS A 189 -82.28 3.22 5.89
N ILE A 190 -81.65 4.37 6.17
CA ILE A 190 -82.33 5.59 6.61
C ILE A 190 -83.28 6.08 5.52
N PHE A 191 -82.85 6.10 4.25
CA PHE A 191 -83.71 6.46 3.12
C PHE A 191 -84.92 5.52 2.99
N LEU A 192 -84.69 4.20 3.06
CA LEU A 192 -85.77 3.21 3.01
C LEU A 192 -86.73 3.35 4.21
N LYS A 193 -86.20 3.58 5.41
CA LYS A 193 -86.99 3.78 6.63
C LYS A 193 -87.79 5.07 6.59
N PHE A 194 -87.24 6.15 6.02
CA PHE A 194 -87.96 7.41 5.81
C PHE A 194 -89.16 7.21 4.87
N ILE A 195 -88.98 6.53 3.74
CA ILE A 195 -90.07 6.21 2.80
C ILE A 195 -91.16 5.37 3.47
N ASN A 196 -90.78 4.37 4.26
CA ASN A 196 -91.74 3.52 4.97
C ASN A 196 -92.47 4.30 6.09
N ASN A 197 -91.74 5.06 6.91
CA ASN A 197 -92.33 5.88 7.98
C ASN A 197 -93.30 6.93 7.43
N LEU A 198 -92.99 7.57 6.30
CA LEU A 198 -93.92 8.49 5.65
C LEU A 198 -95.20 7.79 5.18
N SER A 199 -95.14 6.49 4.86
CA SER A 199 -96.34 5.72 4.51
C SER A 199 -97.21 5.40 5.75
N ASP A 200 -96.60 5.34 6.93
CA ASP A 200 -97.22 4.87 8.19
C ASP A 200 -97.52 5.97 9.23
N ASP A 201 -97.16 7.24 8.95
CA ASP A 201 -97.26 8.38 9.88
C ASP A 201 -98.71 8.61 10.41
N PRO A 202 -98.91 8.65 11.75
CA PRO A 202 -100.20 8.98 12.37
C PRO A 202 -100.79 10.34 11.98
N ARG A 203 -99.97 11.34 11.64
CA ARG A 203 -100.46 12.66 11.20
C ARG A 203 -101.18 12.59 9.84
N LEU A 204 -100.75 11.68 8.97
CA LEU A 204 -101.47 11.32 7.75
C LEU A 204 -102.76 10.55 8.06
N LYS A 205 -102.82 9.82 9.18
CA LYS A 205 -104.05 9.14 9.66
C LYS A 205 -105.09 10.13 10.18
N THR A 206 -104.68 11.25 10.80
CA THR A 206 -105.58 12.30 11.30
C THR A 206 -106.18 13.19 10.23
N LEU A 207 -105.58 13.26 9.02
CA LEU A 207 -106.08 14.03 7.89
C LEU A 207 -107.30 13.39 7.16
N GLY A 208 -107.82 12.28 7.69
CA GLY A 208 -109.01 11.60 7.19
C GLY A 208 -108.72 10.48 6.16
N PRO A 209 -109.63 9.51 6.00
CA PRO A 209 -109.42 8.31 5.17
C PRO A 209 -109.19 8.62 3.68
N ASN A 210 -109.72 9.75 3.19
CA ASN A 210 -109.55 10.21 1.81
C ASN A 210 -108.12 10.68 1.51
N PHE A 211 -107.44 11.29 2.48
CA PHE A 211 -106.06 11.75 2.29
C PHE A 211 -105.08 10.57 2.26
N ARG A 212 -105.32 9.55 3.10
CA ARG A 212 -104.53 8.31 3.11
C ARG A 212 -104.62 7.54 1.81
N SER A 213 -105.82 7.38 1.24
CA SER A 213 -106.00 6.69 -0.04
C SER A 213 -105.36 7.46 -1.20
N TYR A 214 -105.51 8.79 -1.21
CA TYR A 214 -104.85 9.66 -2.19
C TYR A 214 -103.33 9.59 -2.09
N PHE A 215 -102.77 9.70 -0.89
CA PHE A 215 -101.33 9.67 -0.65
C PHE A 215 -100.73 8.29 -0.96
N SER A 216 -101.39 7.20 -0.56
CA SER A 216 -100.99 5.84 -0.93
C SER A 216 -101.01 5.64 -2.45
N ARG A 217 -102.05 6.14 -3.13
CA ARG A 217 -102.13 6.12 -4.59
C ARG A 217 -101.01 6.95 -5.21
N ALA A 218 -100.73 8.14 -4.69
CA ALA A 218 -99.64 9.00 -5.15
C ALA A 218 -98.26 8.34 -4.96
N LEU A 219 -97.99 7.71 -3.81
CA LEU A 219 -96.77 6.94 -3.56
C LEU A 219 -96.64 5.73 -4.49
N HIS A 220 -97.74 5.01 -4.74
CA HIS A 220 -97.74 3.90 -5.69
C HIS A 220 -97.45 4.39 -7.12
N GLN A 221 -98.05 5.51 -7.51
CA GLN A 221 -97.77 6.15 -8.79
C GLN A 221 -96.31 6.60 -8.89
N PHE A 222 -95.79 7.23 -7.84
CA PHE A 222 -94.38 7.63 -7.76
C PHE A 222 -93.45 6.43 -7.87
N LYS A 223 -93.71 5.33 -7.16
CA LYS A 223 -92.93 4.08 -7.27
C LYS A 223 -92.97 3.52 -8.69
N ARG A 224 -94.12 3.57 -9.37
CA ARG A 224 -94.27 3.12 -10.75
C ARG A 224 -93.47 3.99 -11.73
N VAL A 225 -93.58 5.31 -11.62
CA VAL A 225 -92.80 6.25 -12.43
C VAL A 225 -91.31 6.08 -12.18
N PHE A 226 -90.90 5.90 -10.94
CA PHE A 226 -89.50 5.67 -10.57
C PHE A 226 -88.96 4.35 -11.10
N ALA A 227 -89.78 3.29 -11.11
CA ALA A 227 -89.40 2.01 -11.71
C ALA A 227 -89.17 2.13 -13.22
N GLU A 228 -90.04 2.86 -13.91
CA GLU A 228 -89.88 3.12 -15.34
C GLU A 228 -88.66 4.00 -15.62
N PHE A 229 -88.48 5.07 -14.85
CA PHE A 229 -87.27 5.90 -14.90
C PHE A 229 -86.00 5.07 -14.71
N LYS A 230 -86.00 4.13 -13.76
CA LYS A 230 -84.86 3.25 -13.52
C LYS A 230 -84.58 2.33 -14.71
N ARG A 231 -85.63 1.82 -15.38
CA ARG A 231 -85.49 1.04 -16.61
C ARG A 231 -84.87 1.89 -17.72
N SER A 232 -85.43 3.07 -17.99
CA SER A 232 -84.90 3.98 -19.02
C SER A 232 -83.47 4.45 -18.70
N HIS A 233 -83.15 4.67 -17.43
CA HIS A 233 -81.80 4.99 -16.98
C HIS A 233 -80.82 3.87 -17.28
N HIS A 234 -81.20 2.62 -17.00
CA HIS A 234 -80.36 1.46 -17.29
C HIS A 234 -80.18 1.21 -18.79
N GLU A 235 -81.24 1.36 -19.58
CA GLU A 235 -81.17 1.29 -21.05
C GLU A 235 -80.23 2.36 -21.61
N LEU A 236 -80.32 3.59 -21.10
CA LEU A 236 -79.46 4.70 -21.50
C LEU A 236 -78.01 4.48 -21.09
N GLN A 237 -77.76 3.90 -19.90
CA GLN A 237 -76.40 3.48 -19.51
C GLN A 237 -75.79 2.50 -20.50
N HIS A 238 -76.55 1.47 -20.91
CA HIS A 238 -76.07 0.51 -21.90
C HIS A 238 -75.74 1.20 -23.22
N PHE A 239 -76.65 2.05 -23.71
CA PHE A 239 -76.44 2.80 -24.95
C PHE A 239 -75.22 3.73 -24.89
N ILE A 240 -75.05 4.49 -23.80
CA ILE A 240 -73.90 5.39 -23.61
C ILE A 240 -72.61 4.59 -23.53
N LYS A 241 -72.58 3.50 -22.75
CA LYS A 241 -71.39 2.66 -22.62
C LYS A 241 -70.97 2.08 -23.96
N GLU A 242 -71.94 1.51 -24.69
CA GLU A 242 -71.73 0.97 -26.03
C GLU A 242 -71.21 2.04 -27.01
N LYS A 243 -71.72 3.27 -26.93
CA LYS A 243 -71.25 4.39 -27.77
C LYS A 243 -69.85 4.88 -27.39
N LEU A 244 -69.51 4.90 -26.10
CA LEU A 244 -68.18 5.30 -25.64
C LEU A 244 -67.13 4.26 -26.03
N GLU A 245 -67.43 2.96 -25.86
CA GLU A 245 -66.53 1.85 -26.19
C GLU A 245 -66.27 1.72 -27.70
N LYS A 246 -67.25 2.08 -28.54
CA LYS A 246 -67.12 2.02 -30.01
C LYS A 246 -66.19 3.09 -30.61
N ASN A 247 -65.79 4.10 -29.84
CA ASN A 247 -64.95 5.18 -30.33
C ASN A 247 -63.59 5.15 -29.61
N GLU A 248 -62.51 5.05 -30.37
CA GLU A 248 -61.14 4.87 -29.87
C GLU A 248 -60.73 5.95 -28.85
N PHE A 249 -61.20 7.19 -29.03
CA PHE A 249 -60.85 8.31 -28.14
C PHE A 249 -61.66 8.32 -26.83
N THR A 250 -62.86 7.75 -26.82
CA THR A 250 -63.76 7.79 -25.65
C THR A 250 -63.83 6.44 -24.92
N ALA A 251 -63.23 5.38 -25.46
CA ALA A 251 -63.26 4.05 -24.87
C ALA A 251 -62.67 4.02 -23.46
N ALA A 252 -61.60 4.79 -23.20
CA ALA A 252 -60.99 4.90 -21.87
C ALA A 252 -61.94 5.53 -20.81
N LEU A 253 -62.99 6.23 -21.25
CA LEU A 253 -63.99 6.88 -20.39
C LEU A 253 -65.21 5.99 -20.10
N ALA A 254 -65.29 4.78 -20.66
CA ALA A 254 -66.43 3.85 -20.47
C ALA A 254 -66.48 3.19 -19.06
N ASN A 255 -66.08 3.92 -18.01
CA ASN A 255 -66.21 3.49 -16.63
C ASN A 255 -67.69 3.54 -16.20
N GLU A 256 -68.12 2.53 -15.43
CA GLU A 256 -69.49 2.40 -14.92
C GLU A 256 -69.98 3.63 -14.15
N GLU A 257 -69.11 4.28 -13.38
CA GLU A 257 -69.45 5.48 -12.62
C GLU A 257 -69.74 6.67 -13.53
N LEU A 258 -68.88 6.92 -14.53
CA LEU A 258 -69.07 8.03 -15.48
C LEU A 258 -70.31 7.80 -16.35
N VAL A 259 -70.52 6.57 -16.83
CA VAL A 259 -71.71 6.18 -17.59
C VAL A 259 -72.97 6.39 -16.75
N PHE A 260 -72.95 6.04 -15.46
CA PHE A 260 -74.06 6.30 -14.54
C PHE A 260 -74.38 7.79 -14.41
N PHE A 261 -73.37 8.65 -14.28
CA PHE A 261 -73.58 10.10 -14.18
C PHE A 261 -74.11 10.70 -15.50
N MET A 262 -73.56 10.30 -16.64
CA MET A 262 -74.00 10.77 -17.97
C MET A 262 -75.44 10.35 -18.28
N ALA A 263 -75.82 9.11 -17.99
CA ALA A 263 -77.19 8.66 -18.11
C ALA A 263 -78.14 9.43 -17.19
N SER A 264 -77.72 9.71 -15.95
CA SER A 264 -78.50 10.50 -15.00
C SER A 264 -78.71 11.92 -15.51
N ALA A 265 -77.63 12.58 -15.96
CA ALA A 265 -77.63 13.91 -16.52
C ALA A 265 -78.58 14.05 -17.71
N LEU A 266 -78.53 13.14 -18.68
CA LEU A 266 -79.37 13.19 -19.87
C LEU A 266 -80.87 13.09 -19.55
N ILE A 267 -81.25 12.45 -18.45
CA ILE A 267 -82.66 12.39 -18.04
C ILE A 267 -83.03 13.60 -17.17
N THR A 268 -82.15 14.05 -16.27
CA THR A 268 -82.46 15.15 -15.35
C THR A 268 -82.40 16.52 -16.02
N PHE A 269 -81.48 16.76 -16.95
CA PHE A 269 -81.32 18.05 -17.61
C PHE A 269 -82.58 18.52 -18.35
N PRO A 270 -83.26 17.71 -19.18
CA PRO A 270 -84.49 18.11 -19.84
C PRO A 270 -85.62 18.40 -18.86
N VAL A 271 -85.76 17.59 -17.80
CA VAL A 271 -86.78 17.77 -16.77
C VAL A 271 -86.56 19.07 -16.00
N MET A 272 -85.32 19.33 -15.58
CA MET A 272 -84.96 20.56 -14.86
C MET A 272 -85.09 21.79 -15.76
N SER A 273 -84.70 21.70 -17.04
CA SER A 273 -84.83 22.79 -18.00
C SER A 273 -86.30 23.13 -18.27
N ALA A 274 -87.14 22.11 -18.46
CA ALA A 274 -88.59 22.29 -18.63
C ALA A 274 -89.23 22.89 -17.36
N TRP A 275 -88.87 22.39 -16.17
CA TRP A 275 -89.33 22.94 -14.90
C TRP A 275 -88.93 24.41 -14.71
N MET A 276 -87.67 24.74 -15.01
CA MET A 276 -87.14 26.10 -14.89
C MET A 276 -87.84 27.07 -15.87
N LEU A 277 -88.10 26.63 -17.10
CA LEU A 277 -88.87 27.39 -18.08
C LEU A 277 -90.33 27.60 -17.64
N LEU A 278 -91.01 26.56 -17.17
CA LEU A 278 -92.39 26.65 -16.70
C LEU A 278 -92.52 27.54 -15.44
N SER A 279 -91.59 27.41 -14.49
CA SER A 279 -91.58 28.22 -13.27
C SER A 279 -91.30 29.70 -13.56
N SER A 280 -90.41 30.00 -14.53
CA SER A 280 -90.15 31.39 -14.97
C SER A 280 -91.37 32.10 -15.58
N LYS A 281 -92.32 31.33 -16.13
CA LYS A 281 -93.60 31.82 -16.67
C LYS A 281 -94.68 32.00 -15.61
N LEU A 282 -94.52 31.37 -14.44
CA LEU A 282 -95.44 31.45 -13.30
C LEU A 282 -95.07 32.54 -12.30
N THR A 283 -93.85 33.10 -12.42
CA THR A 283 -93.32 34.16 -11.54
C THR A 283 -93.27 35.54 -12.20
N ASN A 284 -93.77 35.66 -13.44
CA ASN A 284 -94.11 36.93 -14.12
C ASN A 284 -95.62 37.04 -14.27
#